data_AF-A0A6B2G692-F1
#
_entry.id   AF-A0A6B2G692-F1
#
_cell.length_a   1.000
_cell.length_b   1.000
_cell.length_c   1.000
_cell.angle_alpha   90.00
_cell.angle_beta   90.00
_cell.angle_gamma   90.00
#
_symmetry.space_group_name_H-M   'P 1'
#
loop_
_entity.id
_entity.type
_entity.pdbx_description
1 polymer ?
#
loop_
_entity_poly.entity_id
_entity_poly.type
_entity_poly.pdbx_seq_one_letter_code
_entity_poly.pdbx_strand_id
1 'polypeptide(L)'
;IVKILETFLKKFFDQNPISQIGVIVTYESDCKIFCDLTNDEQRLTESLNKITISNGLPSIQNSIETSMCMFADVPPSSSREVLIIYGSIVTCDPGDIFDTIKKLSNI
;
A
#
# COMPACT_ATOMS: atom_id res chain seq x y z
N ILE A 1 -0.83 11.89 -10.45
CA ILE A 1 -1.30 10.99 -9.36
C ILE A 1 -0.75 11.42 -8.00
N VAL A 2 0.56 11.67 -7.87
CA VAL A 2 1.22 12.11 -6.61
C VAL A 2 0.50 13.30 -5.94
N LYS A 3 0.22 14.40 -6.67
CA LYS A 3 -0.52 15.55 -6.11
C LYS A 3 -1.90 15.22 -5.53
N ILE A 4 -2.59 14.24 -6.12
CA ILE A 4 -3.89 13.78 -5.63
C ILE A 4 -3.70 12.98 -4.34
N LEU A 5 -2.65 12.16 -4.28
CA LEU A 5 -2.28 11.41 -3.08
C LEU A 5 -1.88 12.32 -1.92
N GLU A 6 -1.13 13.38 -2.17
CA GLU A 6 -0.81 14.39 -1.15
C GLU A 6 -2.09 15.03 -0.58
N THR A 7 -3.02 15.38 -1.46
CA THR A 7 -4.32 15.93 -1.05
C THR A 7 -5.15 14.90 -0.26
N PHE A 8 -5.07 13.63 -0.63
CA PHE A 8 -5.69 12.53 0.09
C PHE A 8 -5.10 12.36 1.48
N LEU A 9 -3.77 12.32 1.61
CA LEU A 9 -3.08 12.18 2.90
C LEU A 9 -3.52 13.27 3.89
N LYS A 10 -3.48 14.53 3.44
CA LYS A 10 -3.91 15.67 4.26
C LYS A 10 -5.35 15.51 4.75
N LYS A 11 -6.29 15.25 3.84
CA LYS A 11 -7.70 15.07 4.19
C LYS A 11 -7.93 13.84 5.07
N PHE A 12 -7.16 12.78 4.87
CA PHE A 12 -7.27 11.56 5.65
C PHE A 12 -6.86 11.81 7.10
N PHE A 13 -5.72 12.44 7.34
CA PHE A 13 -5.25 12.76 8.70
C PHE A 13 -6.11 13.83 9.38
N ASP A 14 -6.67 14.79 8.63
CA ASP A 14 -7.65 15.76 9.14
C ASP A 14 -8.89 15.07 9.75
N GLN A 15 -9.32 13.94 9.19
CA GLN A 15 -10.49 13.18 9.67
C GLN A 15 -10.10 12.02 10.60
N ASN A 16 -8.86 11.52 10.51
CA ASN A 16 -8.38 10.33 11.20
C ASN A 16 -7.02 10.59 11.88
N PRO A 17 -6.98 11.39 12.97
CA PRO A 17 -5.72 11.89 13.54
C PRO A 17 -4.83 10.81 14.20
N ILE A 18 -5.40 9.65 14.54
CA ILE A 18 -4.67 8.53 15.17
C ILE A 18 -4.36 7.40 14.20
N SER A 19 -4.84 7.48 12.96
CA SER A 19 -4.59 6.46 11.96
C SER A 19 -3.14 6.53 11.47
N GLN A 20 -2.68 5.44 10.88
CA GLN A 20 -1.36 5.34 10.26
C GLN A 20 -1.53 4.97 8.79
N ILE A 21 -0.65 5.50 7.94
CA ILE A 21 -0.58 5.14 6.53
C ILE A 21 0.83 4.64 6.23
N GLY A 22 0.90 3.64 5.36
CA GLY A 22 2.12 3.15 4.74
C GLY A 22 2.01 3.27 3.22
N VAL A 23 3.14 3.25 2.54
CA VAL A 23 3.19 3.35 1.07
C VAL A 23 3.98 2.16 0.53
N ILE A 24 3.32 1.36 -0.30
CA ILE A 24 3.94 0.29 -1.09
C ILE A 24 3.88 0.70 -2.56
N VAL A 25 4.96 0.48 -3.28
CA VAL A 25 5.03 0.69 -4.74
C VAL A 25 5.30 -0.63 -5.41
N THR A 26 4.50 -0.94 -6.43
CA THR A 26 4.63 -2.14 -7.26
C THR A 26 5.40 -1.80 -8.53
N TYR A 27 6.42 -2.58 -8.87
CA TYR A 27 7.25 -2.39 -10.06
C TYR A 27 7.86 -3.71 -10.50
N GLU A 28 8.07 -3.89 -11.81
CA GLU A 28 8.77 -5.08 -12.36
C GLU A 28 8.28 -6.45 -11.85
N SER A 29 6.97 -6.60 -11.63
CA SER A 29 6.32 -7.79 -11.07
C SER A 29 6.69 -8.09 -9.60
N ASP A 30 7.22 -7.10 -8.91
CA ASP A 30 7.56 -7.12 -7.49
C ASP A 30 6.98 -5.87 -6.78
N CYS A 31 7.23 -5.74 -5.49
CA CYS A 31 6.82 -4.58 -4.72
C CYS A 31 7.86 -4.19 -3.67
N LYS A 32 7.81 -2.93 -3.24
CA LYS A 32 8.69 -2.40 -2.20
C LYS A 32 7.93 -1.48 -1.26
N ILE A 33 8.21 -1.63 0.03
CA ILE A 33 7.79 -0.68 1.05
C ILE A 33 8.60 0.60 0.86
N PHE A 34 7.92 1.66 0.46
CA PHE A 34 8.49 2.99 0.24
C PHE A 34 8.42 3.84 1.51
N CYS A 35 7.38 3.62 2.32
CA CYS A 35 7.24 4.18 3.66
C CYS A 35 6.51 3.19 4.56
N ASP A 36 7.07 2.91 5.73
CA ASP A 36 6.40 2.11 6.77
C ASP A 36 5.16 2.83 7.30
N LEU A 37 4.31 2.09 8.04
CA LEU A 37 3.16 2.65 8.75
C LEU A 37 3.62 3.77 9.68
N THR A 38 3.12 4.97 9.43
CA THR A 38 3.41 6.16 10.24
C THR A 38 2.23 7.12 10.23
N ASN A 39 2.14 7.97 11.26
CA ASN A 39 1.24 9.12 11.30
C ASN A 39 1.94 10.44 10.92
N ASP A 40 3.22 10.36 10.51
CA ASP A 40 3.99 11.51 10.03
C ASP A 40 3.63 11.81 8.56
N GLU A 41 2.71 12.77 8.37
CA GLU A 41 2.26 13.24 7.06
C GLU A 41 3.42 13.77 6.20
N GLN A 42 4.41 14.43 6.81
CA GLN A 42 5.54 15.00 6.08
C GLN A 42 6.41 13.88 5.51
N ARG A 43 6.75 12.88 6.33
CA ARG A 43 7.54 11.71 5.89
C ARG A 43 6.84 10.95 4.76
N LEU A 44 5.51 10.81 4.83
CA LEU A 44 4.72 10.18 3.77
C LEU A 44 4.75 11.00 2.48
N THR A 45 4.55 12.31 2.57
CA THR A 45 4.58 13.24 1.44
C THR A 45 5.95 13.26 0.76
N GLU A 46 7.04 13.30 1.54
CA GLU A 46 8.40 13.19 1.03
C GLU A 46 8.66 11.86 0.32
N SER A 47 8.10 10.77 0.85
CA SER A 47 8.21 9.44 0.25
C SER A 47 7.44 9.35 -1.08
N LEU A 48 6.23 9.92 -1.15
CA LEU A 48 5.44 9.99 -2.38
C LEU A 48 6.16 10.78 -3.48
N ASN A 49 6.81 11.89 -3.12
CA ASN A 49 7.54 12.73 -4.08
C ASN A 49 8.80 12.06 -4.63
N LYS A 50 9.32 11.03 -3.95
CA LYS A 50 10.45 10.21 -4.43
C LYS A 50 10.01 9.10 -5.38
N ILE A 51 8.70 8.87 -5.56
CA ILE A 51 8.19 7.84 -6.48
C ILE A 51 8.44 8.31 -7.91
N THR A 52 9.33 7.61 -8.60
CA THR A 52 9.58 7.76 -10.03
C THR A 52 8.69 6.83 -10.84
N ILE A 53 8.53 7.11 -12.13
CA ILE A 53 7.82 6.20 -13.06
C ILE A 53 8.56 4.86 -13.06
N SER A 54 7.88 3.82 -12.60
CA SER A 54 8.36 2.45 -12.60
C SER A 54 8.02 1.76 -13.92
N ASN A 55 9.01 1.10 -14.52
CA ASN A 55 8.79 0.24 -15.68
C ASN A 55 8.31 -1.16 -15.23
N GLY A 56 7.81 -1.94 -16.17
CA GLY A 56 7.38 -3.33 -15.94
C GLY A 56 5.91 -3.48 -15.58
N LEU A 57 5.53 -4.71 -15.22
CA LEU A 57 4.16 -5.08 -14.88
C LEU A 57 3.93 -4.99 -13.37
N PRO A 58 2.70 -4.75 -12.90
CA PRO A 58 2.39 -4.79 -11.47
C PRO A 58 2.12 -6.22 -10.99
N SER A 59 2.48 -6.54 -9.74
CA SER A 59 1.99 -7.71 -8.98
C SER A 59 1.04 -7.28 -7.86
N ILE A 60 -0.23 -7.68 -7.95
CA ILE A 60 -1.22 -7.45 -6.89
C ILE A 60 -0.94 -8.40 -5.72
N GLN A 61 -0.61 -9.66 -6.01
CA GLN A 61 -0.32 -10.67 -4.99
C GLN A 61 0.80 -10.21 -4.06
N ASN A 62 1.96 -9.83 -4.60
CA ASN A 62 3.11 -9.38 -3.79
C ASN A 62 2.77 -8.13 -2.98
N SER A 63 1.97 -7.21 -3.54
CA SER A 63 1.54 -6.00 -2.84
C SER A 63 0.64 -6.33 -1.64
N ILE A 64 -0.28 -7.28 -1.78
CA ILE A 64 -1.14 -7.75 -0.70
C ILE A 64 -0.31 -8.47 0.38
N GLU A 65 0.56 -9.40 -0.02
CA GLU A 65 1.39 -10.17 0.91
C GLU A 65 2.34 -9.25 1.70
N THR A 66 2.91 -8.24 1.06
CA THR A 66 3.73 -7.21 1.73
C THR A 66 2.91 -6.35 2.69
N SER A 67 1.67 -6.00 2.31
CA SER A 67 0.76 -5.27 3.19
C SER A 67 0.44 -6.09 4.45
N MET A 68 0.23 -7.40 4.31
CA MET A 68 0.00 -8.31 5.45
C MET A 68 1.19 -8.34 6.40
N CYS A 69 2.43 -8.34 5.87
CA CYS A 69 3.64 -8.22 6.68
C CYS A 69 3.70 -6.89 7.44
N MET A 70 3.34 -5.78 6.79
CA MET A 70 3.31 -4.46 7.46
C MET A 70 2.29 -4.38 8.59
N PHE A 71 1.17 -5.12 8.48
CA PHE A 71 0.15 -5.17 9.53
C PHE A 71 0.45 -6.16 10.66
N ALA A 72 1.56 -6.91 10.60
CA ALA A 72 1.89 -7.93 11.60
C ALA A 72 1.97 -7.33 13.02
N ASP A 73 2.48 -6.10 13.14
CA ASP A 73 2.61 -5.39 14.41
C ASP A 73 1.36 -4.56 14.80
N VAL A 74 0.34 -4.52 13.94
CA VAL A 74 -0.89 -3.76 14.19
C VAL A 74 -1.83 -4.56 15.10
N PRO A 75 -2.34 -3.98 16.20
CA PRO A 75 -3.26 -4.65 17.11
C PRO A 75 -4.48 -5.25 16.40
N PRO A 76 -4.97 -6.45 16.79
CA PRO A 76 -6.16 -7.05 16.18
C PRO A 76 -7.44 -6.24 16.37
N SER A 77 -7.50 -5.35 17.36
CA SER A 77 -8.64 -4.46 17.60
C SER A 77 -8.73 -3.31 16.61
N SER A 78 -7.69 -3.08 15.80
CA SER A 78 -7.63 -2.01 14.82
C SER A 78 -8.10 -2.48 13.44
N SER A 79 -8.78 -1.60 12.70
CA SER A 79 -9.08 -1.84 11.28
C SER A 79 -7.78 -1.89 10.48
N ARG A 80 -7.66 -2.86 9.57
CA ARG A 80 -6.53 -3.03 8.65
C ARG A 80 -7.06 -2.88 7.23
N GLU A 81 -6.69 -1.78 6.57
CA GLU A 81 -7.25 -1.40 5.27
C GLU A 81 -6.14 -1.25 4.24
N VAL A 82 -6.36 -1.80 3.04
CA VAL A 82 -5.43 -1.68 1.90
C VAL A 82 -6.16 -0.95 0.77
N LEU A 83 -5.63 0.21 0.37
CA LEU A 83 -6.10 0.97 -0.79
C LEU A 83 -5.15 0.74 -1.98
N ILE A 84 -5.61 0.00 -2.99
CA ILE A 84 -4.82 -0.26 -4.20
C ILE A 84 -5.18 0.74 -5.29
N ILE A 85 -4.20 1.53 -5.73
CA ILE A 85 -4.33 2.42 -6.90
C ILE A 85 -3.79 1.69 -8.11
N TYR A 86 -4.70 1.17 -8.92
CA TYR A 86 -4.36 0.30 -10.04
C TYR A 86 -4.72 0.94 -11.38
N GLY A 87 -3.74 1.03 -12.28
CA GLY A 87 -3.89 1.64 -13.60
C GLY A 87 -3.56 0.72 -14.78
N SER A 88 -3.17 -0.53 -14.52
CA SER A 88 -2.87 -1.52 -15.56
C SER A 88 -4.13 -2.32 -15.93
N ILE A 89 -4.09 -3.01 -17.06
CA ILE A 89 -5.09 -4.03 -17.43
C ILE A 89 -4.62 -5.46 -17.12
N VAL A 90 -3.33 -5.63 -16.80
CA VAL A 90 -2.68 -6.92 -16.54
C VAL A 90 -1.85 -6.86 -15.25
N THR A 91 -1.86 -7.95 -14.49
CA THR A 91 -0.98 -8.17 -13.36
C THR A 91 -0.12 -9.41 -13.61
N CYS A 92 1.10 -9.44 -13.08
CA CYS A 92 2.02 -10.55 -13.15
C CYS A 92 2.29 -11.02 -11.72
N ASP A 93 1.53 -12.02 -11.29
CA ASP A 93 1.60 -12.60 -9.95
C ASP A 93 2.29 -13.98 -10.00
N PRO A 94 3.09 -14.35 -8.98
CA PRO A 94 3.83 -15.61 -8.97
C PRO A 94 2.96 -16.85 -8.77
N GLY A 95 1.76 -16.70 -8.18
CA GLY A 95 0.85 -17.81 -7.89
C GLY A 95 -0.61 -17.46 -8.11
N ASP A 96 -1.51 -18.29 -7.55
CA ASP A 96 -2.95 -18.03 -7.61
C ASP A 96 -3.35 -16.95 -6.59
N ILE A 97 -3.73 -15.79 -7.09
CA ILE A 97 -4.21 -14.67 -6.28
C ILE A 97 -5.46 -15.02 -5.44
N PHE A 98 -6.29 -15.97 -5.89
CA PHE A 98 -7.47 -16.39 -5.13
C PHE A 98 -7.11 -17.06 -3.81
N ASP A 99 -5.96 -17.72 -3.73
CA ASP A 99 -5.46 -18.28 -2.47
C ASP A 99 -4.95 -17.18 -1.54
N THR A 100 -4.31 -16.13 -2.07
CA THR A 100 -3.94 -14.94 -1.28
C THR A 100 -5.18 -14.21 -0.76
N ILE A 101 -6.24 -14.09 -1.56
CA ILE A 101 -7.52 -13.52 -1.12
C ILE A 101 -8.15 -14.34 0.02
N LYS A 102 -8.13 -15.68 -0.06
CA LYS A 102 -8.60 -16.54 1.03
C LYS A 102 -7.78 -16.39 2.31
N LYS A 103 -6.48 -16.09 2.22
CA LYS A 103 -5.67 -15.80 3.42
C LYS A 103 -6.14 -14.52 4.11
N LEU A 104 -6.58 -13.51 3.36
CA LEU A 104 -7.06 -12.24 3.92
C LEU A 104 -8.36 -12.39 4.74
N SER A 105 -9.27 -13.29 4.35
CA SER A 105 -10.51 -13.51 5.11
C SER A 105 -10.30 -14.15 6.48
N ASN A 106 -9.10 -14.67 6.74
CA ASN A 106 -8.74 -15.41 7.96
C ASN A 106 -7.82 -14.60 8.89
N ILE A 107 -7.64 -13.31 8.66
CA ILE A 107 -6.79 -12.37 9.44
C ILE A 107 -7.66 -11.37 10.17
#